data_AF-A0A9E5G9D0-F1
#
_entry.id   AF-A0A9E5G9D0-F1
#
_cell.length_a   1.000
_cell.length_b   1.000
_cell.length_c   1.000
_cell.angle_alpha   90.00
_cell.angle_beta   90.00
_cell.angle_gamma   90.00
#
_symmetry.space_group_name_H-M   'P 1'
#
loop_
_entity.id
_entity.type
_entity.pdbx_description
1 polymer ?
#
loop_
_entity_poly.entity_id
_entity_poly.type
_entity_poly.pdbx_seq_one_letter_code
_entity_poly.pdbx_strand_id
1 'polypeptide(L)'
;MKERFRRFMVGRYGMDGFGQFINIAAIVCMVLGLIARTSVFYFVGLGLVAYEYFRMLSRNTQRRIAENYAFYGVRQRIVAWFDKKKTRFAQRKLYKYFKCPSCRQQLRVPRGKGNLEICCPKCHTSFTKKS
;
A
#
# COMPACT_ATOMS: atom_id res chain seq x y z
N MET A 1 -26.74 -4.95 27.83
CA MET A 1 -25.45 -4.20 27.79
C MET A 1 -25.08 -3.66 26.41
N LYS A 2 -25.13 -4.48 25.34
CA LYS A 2 -24.81 -4.05 23.96
C LYS A 2 -25.52 -2.76 23.51
N GLU A 3 -26.77 -2.57 23.89
CA GLU A 3 -27.55 -1.39 23.53
C GLU A 3 -27.14 -0.10 24.24
N ARG A 4 -26.61 -0.20 25.46
CA ARG A 4 -26.02 0.96 26.17
C ARG A 4 -24.71 1.38 25.50
N PHE A 5 -23.89 0.39 25.10
CA PHE A 5 -22.66 0.62 24.36
C PHE A 5 -22.92 1.20 22.97
N ARG A 6 -23.92 0.67 22.24
CA ARG A 6 -24.34 1.21 20.94
C ARG A 6 -24.77 2.67 21.06
N ARG A 7 -25.61 3.00 22.05
CA ARG A 7 -26.02 4.38 22.35
C ARG A 7 -24.84 5.29 22.70
N PHE A 8 -23.85 4.79 23.43
CA PHE A 8 -22.62 5.51 23.69
C PHE A 8 -21.81 5.74 22.40
N MET A 9 -21.75 4.79 21.48
CA MET A 9 -21.01 4.96 20.23
C MET A 9 -21.70 5.85 19.20
N VAL A 10 -22.98 6.20 19.38
CA VAL A 10 -23.69 7.12 18.49
C VAL A 10 -22.98 8.48 18.46
N GLY A 11 -22.62 8.94 17.26
CA GLY A 11 -21.94 10.23 17.04
C GLY A 11 -20.43 10.22 17.29
N ARG A 12 -19.82 9.05 17.55
CA ARG A 12 -18.36 8.86 17.60
C ARG A 12 -17.89 8.15 16.33
N TYR A 13 -16.62 8.32 16.00
CA TYR A 13 -16.06 7.80 14.75
C TYR A 13 -16.00 6.26 14.70
N GLY A 14 -15.57 5.63 15.79
CA GLY A 14 -15.39 4.16 15.82
C GLY A 14 -14.06 3.70 15.22
N MET A 15 -13.98 2.40 14.92
CA MET A 15 -12.76 1.74 14.41
C MET A 15 -12.73 1.78 12.87
N ASP A 16 -11.60 2.19 12.31
CA ASP A 16 -11.36 2.35 10.87
C ASP A 16 -10.08 1.62 10.42
N GLY A 17 -9.80 1.66 9.10
CA GLY A 17 -8.63 0.98 8.53
C GLY A 17 -7.29 1.51 9.06
N PHE A 18 -7.19 2.83 9.30
CA PHE A 18 -5.99 3.40 9.92
C PHE A 18 -5.87 3.03 11.41
N GLY A 19 -6.99 2.97 12.15
CA GLY A 19 -7.04 2.50 13.54
C GLY A 19 -6.61 1.05 13.68
N GLN A 20 -7.10 0.16 12.79
CA GLN A 20 -6.65 -1.24 12.74
C GLN A 20 -5.14 -1.34 12.48
N PHE A 21 -4.58 -0.50 11.61
CA PHE A 21 -3.13 -0.44 11.38
C PHE A 21 -2.36 -0.03 12.64
N ILE A 22 -2.82 1.00 13.35
CA ILE A 22 -2.21 1.44 14.61
C ILE A 22 -2.30 0.35 15.68
N ASN A 23 -3.44 -0.34 15.77
CA ASN A 23 -3.64 -1.43 16.73
C ASN A 23 -2.68 -2.60 16.46
N ILE A 24 -2.55 -3.03 15.21
CA ILE A 24 -1.60 -4.07 14.80
C ILE A 24 -0.16 -3.60 15.09
N ALA A 25 0.19 -2.36 14.76
CA ALA A 25 1.50 -1.80 15.05
C ALA A 25 1.80 -1.79 16.56
N ALA A 26 0.81 -1.45 17.39
CA ALA A 26 0.95 -1.47 18.84
C ALA A 26 1.22 -2.88 19.37
N ILE A 27 0.48 -3.89 18.88
CA ILE A 27 0.70 -5.30 19.24
C ILE A 27 2.11 -5.73 18.83
N VAL A 28 2.55 -5.40 17.60
CA VAL A 28 3.90 -5.71 17.12
C VAL A 28 4.96 -5.05 18.01
N CYS A 29 4.80 -3.77 18.36
CA CYS A 29 5.71 -3.09 19.29
C CYS A 29 5.76 -3.78 20.65
N MET A 30 4.63 -4.15 21.24
CA MET A 30 4.61 -4.85 22.52
C MET A 30 5.33 -6.21 22.45
N VAL A 31 5.09 -7.00 21.39
CA VAL A 31 5.78 -8.28 21.17
C VAL A 31 7.29 -8.10 20.99
N LEU A 32 7.71 -7.09 20.20
CA LEU A 32 9.13 -6.78 20.03
C LEU A 32 9.78 -6.32 21.33
N GLY A 33 9.07 -5.57 22.18
CA GLY A 33 9.54 -5.17 23.50
C GLY A 33 9.79 -6.36 24.42
N LEU A 34 8.92 -7.38 24.37
CA LEU A 34 9.11 -8.64 25.11
C LEU A 34 10.36 -9.39 24.63
N ILE A 35 10.56 -9.51 23.31
CA ILE A 35 11.71 -10.21 22.72
C ILE A 35 13.01 -9.46 23.00
N ALA A 36 13.03 -8.14 22.79
CA ALA A 36 14.19 -7.30 23.00
C ALA A 36 14.47 -7.02 24.49
N ARG A 37 13.56 -7.41 25.40
CA ARG A 37 13.60 -7.10 26.84
C ARG A 37 13.81 -5.61 27.14
N THR A 38 13.22 -4.74 26.31
CA THR A 38 13.32 -3.28 26.48
C THR A 38 11.94 -2.69 26.76
N SER A 39 11.88 -1.86 27.81
CA SER A 39 10.64 -1.19 28.23
C SER A 39 10.18 -0.12 27.24
N VAL A 40 11.09 0.37 26.39
CA VAL A 40 10.80 1.44 25.42
C VAL A 40 9.68 1.04 24.46
N PHE A 41 9.78 -0.13 23.84
CA PHE A 41 8.74 -0.60 22.90
C PHE A 41 7.40 -0.88 23.59
N TYR A 42 7.42 -1.26 24.86
CA TYR A 42 6.21 -1.42 25.66
C TYR A 42 5.48 -0.09 25.85
N PHE A 43 6.20 0.96 26.28
CA PHE A 43 5.61 2.30 26.43
C PHE A 43 5.15 2.90 25.09
N VAL A 44 5.89 2.66 24.01
CA VAL A 44 5.47 3.05 22.65
C VAL A 44 4.18 2.34 22.26
N GLY A 45 4.10 1.02 22.45
CA GLY A 45 2.89 0.24 22.19
C GLY A 45 1.69 0.73 23.01
N LEU A 46 1.89 0.99 24.30
CA LEU A 46 0.86 1.54 25.19
C LEU A 46 0.36 2.91 24.70
N GLY A 47 1.28 3.79 24.27
CA GLY A 47 0.95 5.09 23.70
C GLY A 47 0.15 4.99 22.40
N LEU A 48 0.48 4.02 21.53
CA LEU A 48 -0.26 3.77 20.29
C LEU A 48 -1.69 3.28 20.57
N VAL A 49 -1.88 2.39 21.55
CA VAL A 49 -3.21 1.94 21.98
C VAL A 49 -4.01 3.13 22.54
N ALA A 50 -3.43 3.92 23.44
CA ALA A 50 -4.09 5.10 24.00
C ALA A 50 -4.51 6.10 22.90
N TYR A 51 -3.67 6.32 21.90
CA TYR A 51 -3.97 7.15 20.75
C TYR A 51 -5.11 6.60 19.89
N GLU A 52 -5.15 5.28 19.65
CA GLU A 52 -6.26 4.64 18.93
C GLU A 52 -7.59 4.85 19.66
N TYR A 53 -7.64 4.63 20.97
CA TYR A 53 -8.85 4.87 21.77
C TYR A 53 -9.29 6.34 21.73
N PHE A 54 -8.35 7.28 21.83
CA PHE A 54 -8.65 8.70 21.68
C PHE A 54 -9.27 8.99 20.30
N ARG A 55 -8.72 8.38 19.23
CA ARG A 55 -9.22 8.54 17.86
C ARG A 55 -10.60 7.92 17.67
N MET A 56 -10.83 6.73 18.24
CA MET A 56 -12.10 6.01 18.21
C MET A 56 -13.22 6.78 18.91
N LEU A 57 -12.90 7.43 20.03
CA LEU A 57 -13.84 8.21 20.85
C LEU A 57 -14.04 9.64 20.36
N SER A 58 -13.26 10.09 19.36
CA SER A 58 -13.38 11.42 18.79
C SER A 58 -14.74 11.64 18.14
N ARG A 59 -15.31 12.83 18.36
CA ARG A 59 -16.57 13.28 17.75
C ARG A 59 -16.35 13.98 16.40
N ASN A 60 -15.11 14.28 16.02
CA ASN A 60 -14.83 14.98 14.77
C ASN A 60 -14.64 13.99 13.60
N THR A 61 -15.74 13.38 13.19
CA THR A 61 -15.78 12.33 12.15
C THR A 61 -15.16 12.79 10.84
N GLN A 62 -15.43 14.02 10.39
CA GLN A 62 -14.93 14.51 9.09
C GLN A 62 -13.40 14.55 9.03
N ARG A 63 -12.74 15.07 10.09
CA ARG A 63 -11.28 15.10 10.14
C ARG A 63 -10.68 13.68 10.17
N ARG A 64 -11.30 12.76 10.93
CA ARG A 64 -10.83 11.37 11.03
C ARG A 64 -10.98 10.61 9.71
N ILE A 65 -12.06 10.88 8.96
CA ILE A 65 -12.28 10.35 7.62
C ILE A 65 -11.19 10.85 6.66
N ALA A 66 -10.84 12.14 6.69
CA ALA A 66 -9.78 12.70 5.85
C ALA A 66 -8.42 12.03 6.11
N GLU A 67 -8.06 11.82 7.39
CA GLU A 67 -6.87 11.06 7.78
C GLU A 67 -6.87 9.64 7.23
N ASN A 68 -8.00 8.94 7.34
CA ASN A 68 -8.15 7.58 6.85
C ASN A 68 -8.02 7.50 5.32
N TYR A 69 -8.58 8.45 4.58
CA TYR A 69 -8.40 8.55 3.12
C TYR A 69 -6.94 8.82 2.74
N ALA A 70 -6.24 9.70 3.46
CA ALA A 70 -4.82 9.95 3.25
C ALA A 70 -4.00 8.65 3.46
N PHE A 71 -4.30 7.90 4.52
CA PHE A 71 -3.70 6.58 4.79
C PHE A 71 -3.93 5.61 3.63
N TYR A 72 -5.17 5.48 3.14
CA TYR A 72 -5.47 4.62 1.99
C TYR A 72 -4.76 5.07 0.72
N GLY A 73 -4.64 6.38 0.48
CA GLY A 73 -3.89 6.92 -0.66
C GLY A 73 -2.42 6.50 -0.65
N VAL A 74 -1.77 6.56 0.52
CA VAL A 74 -0.38 6.10 0.67
C VAL A 74 -0.28 4.58 0.54
N ARG A 75 -1.18 3.83 1.20
CA ARG A 75 -1.22 2.37 1.14
C ARG A 75 -1.40 1.87 -0.30
N GLN A 76 -2.30 2.47 -1.06
CA GLN A 76 -2.55 2.09 -2.46
C GLN A 76 -1.33 2.34 -3.35
N ARG A 77 -0.59 3.45 -3.17
CA ARG A 77 0.65 3.69 -3.93
C ARG A 77 1.69 2.61 -3.66
N ILE A 78 1.84 2.22 -2.40
CA ILE A 78 2.78 1.16 -1.99
C ILE A 78 2.35 -0.19 -2.60
N VAL A 79 1.08 -0.58 -2.40
CA VAL A 79 0.53 -1.83 -2.94
C VAL A 79 0.65 -1.87 -4.46
N ALA A 80 0.26 -0.80 -5.17
CA ALA A 80 0.37 -0.71 -6.62
C ALA A 80 1.81 -0.85 -7.12
N TRP A 81 2.79 -0.33 -6.38
CA TRP A 81 4.20 -0.50 -6.70
C TRP A 81 4.65 -1.97 -6.54
N PHE A 82 4.24 -2.61 -5.45
CA PHE A 82 4.53 -4.04 -5.23
C PHE A 82 3.85 -4.92 -6.26
N ASP A 83 2.59 -4.67 -6.59
CA ASP A 83 1.86 -5.40 -7.62
C ASP A 83 2.48 -5.21 -9.00
N LYS A 84 2.92 -3.99 -9.35
CA LYS A 84 3.66 -3.73 -10.59
C LYS A 84 4.99 -4.50 -10.64
N LYS A 85 5.69 -4.63 -9.52
CA LYS A 85 6.91 -5.46 -9.43
C LYS A 85 6.61 -6.95 -9.53
N LYS A 86 5.59 -7.43 -8.81
CA LYS A 86 5.16 -8.84 -8.82
C LYS A 86 4.72 -9.28 -10.21
N THR A 87 3.88 -8.47 -10.87
CA THR A 87 3.43 -8.72 -12.25
C THR A 87 4.60 -8.71 -13.23
N ARG A 88 5.52 -7.74 -13.12
CA ARG A 88 6.74 -7.71 -13.94
C ARG A 88 7.63 -8.93 -13.72
N PHE A 89 7.75 -9.41 -12.48
CA PHE A 89 8.50 -10.61 -12.17
C PHE A 89 7.85 -11.88 -12.72
N ALA A 90 6.52 -12.00 -12.60
CA ALA A 90 5.77 -13.12 -13.18
C ALA A 90 5.88 -13.13 -14.72
N GLN A 91 5.76 -11.96 -15.35
CA GLN A 91 5.81 -11.80 -16.81
C GLN A 91 7.23 -11.81 -17.40
N ARG A 92 8.29 -11.93 -16.57
CA ARG A 92 9.69 -11.86 -17.03
C ARG A 92 10.07 -12.93 -18.06
N LYS A 93 9.41 -14.09 -18.01
CA LYS A 93 9.64 -15.21 -18.93
C LYS A 93 8.86 -15.05 -20.24
N LEU A 94 7.71 -14.38 -20.20
CA LEU A 94 6.81 -14.24 -21.34
C LEU A 94 7.09 -12.99 -22.16
N TYR A 95 7.53 -11.91 -21.52
CA TYR A 95 7.70 -10.60 -22.16
C TYR A 95 9.05 -9.97 -21.86
N LYS A 96 9.52 -9.15 -22.79
CA LYS A 96 10.69 -8.29 -22.70
C LYS A 96 10.26 -6.85 -22.92
N TYR A 97 10.85 -5.94 -22.16
CA TYR A 97 10.54 -4.52 -22.25
C TYR A 97 11.67 -3.81 -22.98
N PHE A 98 11.34 -3.12 -24.06
CA PHE A 98 12.28 -2.29 -24.81
C PHE A 98 11.88 -0.82 -24.72
N LYS A 99 12.86 0.08 -24.82
CA LYS A 99 12.59 1.51 -25.00
C LYS A 99 12.67 1.84 -26.49
N CYS A 100 11.70 2.59 -27.00
CA CYS A 100 11.77 3.13 -28.34
C CYS A 100 12.98 4.08 -28.46
N PRO A 101 13.78 4.02 -29.54
CA PRO A 101 14.94 4.89 -29.72
C PRO A 101 14.56 6.37 -29.90
N SER A 102 13.42 6.66 -30.53
CA SER A 102 12.96 8.03 -30.80
C SER A 102 12.23 8.64 -29.59
N CYS A 103 11.13 8.02 -29.14
CA CYS A 103 10.27 8.61 -28.10
C CYS A 103 10.50 8.08 -26.66
N ARG A 104 11.43 7.12 -26.47
CA ARG A 104 11.76 6.47 -25.19
C ARG A 104 10.60 5.74 -24.48
N GLN A 105 9.45 5.61 -25.13
CA GLN A 105 8.30 4.84 -24.62
C GLN A 105 8.70 3.38 -24.34
N GLN A 106 8.25 2.82 -23.21
CA GLN A 106 8.43 1.40 -22.91
C GLN A 106 7.41 0.55 -23.68
N LEU A 107 7.91 -0.36 -24.51
CA LEU A 107 7.14 -1.32 -25.30
C LEU A 107 7.30 -2.72 -24.72
N ARG A 108 6.19 -3.44 -24.62
CA ARG A 108 6.14 -4.83 -24.16
C ARG A 108 6.11 -5.74 -25.38
N VAL A 109 7.09 -6.63 -25.49
CA VAL A 109 7.26 -7.56 -26.63
C VAL A 109 7.32 -8.99 -26.11
N PRO A 110 6.64 -9.98 -26.75
CA PRO A 110 6.74 -11.38 -26.34
C PRO A 110 8.15 -11.93 -26.54
N ARG A 111 8.57 -12.86 -25.67
CA ARG A 111 9.84 -13.59 -25.77
C ARG A 111 9.71 -14.82 -26.69
N GLY A 112 10.81 -15.23 -27.31
CA GLY A 112 10.94 -16.50 -28.03
C GLY A 112 10.64 -16.46 -29.54
N LYS A 113 10.42 -15.27 -30.14
CA LYS A 113 10.09 -15.17 -31.58
C LYS A 113 11.27 -14.79 -32.49
N GLY A 114 12.50 -14.80 -31.98
CA GLY A 114 13.69 -14.46 -32.78
C GLY A 114 13.82 -12.96 -33.06
N ASN A 115 14.10 -12.58 -34.31
CA ASN A 115 14.21 -11.18 -34.73
C ASN A 115 12.82 -10.63 -35.01
N LEU A 116 12.44 -9.57 -34.30
CA LEU A 116 11.15 -8.90 -34.45
C LEU A 116 11.38 -7.47 -34.90
N GLU A 117 10.63 -7.04 -35.90
CA GLU A 117 10.44 -5.62 -36.22
C GLU A 117 9.38 -5.06 -35.27
N ILE A 118 9.79 -4.11 -34.42
CA ILE A 118 8.92 -3.50 -33.41
C ILE A 118 8.54 -2.10 -33.89
N CYS A 119 7.26 -1.88 -34.17
CA CYS A 119 6.73 -0.56 -34.48
C CYS A 119 6.23 0.14 -33.20
N CYS A 120 6.70 1.37 -32.96
CA CYS A 120 6.22 2.14 -31.81
C CYS A 120 4.83 2.75 -32.08
N PRO A 121 3.82 2.56 -31.21
CA PRO A 121 2.48 3.13 -31.42
C PRO A 121 2.43 4.65 -31.24
N LYS A 122 3.48 5.28 -30.68
CA LYS A 122 3.51 6.74 -30.42
C LYS A 122 4.18 7.53 -31.55
N CYS A 123 5.26 7.00 -32.12
CA CYS A 123 6.07 7.71 -33.12
C CYS A 123 6.24 6.95 -34.44
N HIS A 124 5.59 5.79 -34.58
CA HIS A 124 5.59 4.92 -35.77
C HIS A 124 6.97 4.48 -36.30
N THR A 125 8.06 4.81 -35.60
CA THR A 125 9.40 4.32 -35.92
C THR A 125 9.47 2.81 -35.73
N SER A 126 9.85 2.08 -36.77
CA SER A 126 10.14 0.66 -36.71
C SER A 126 11.63 0.43 -36.41
N PHE A 127 11.93 -0.62 -35.66
CA PHE A 127 13.30 -1.04 -35.39
C PHE A 127 13.36 -2.55 -35.11
N THR A 128 14.42 -3.19 -35.57
CA THR A 128 14.60 -4.63 -35.40
C THR A 128 15.38 -4.94 -34.12
N LYS A 129 14.82 -5.78 -33.25
CA LYS A 129 15.53 -6.33 -32.08
C LYS A 129 15.23 -7.80 -31.88
N LYS A 130 16.20 -8.50 -31.28
CA LYS A 130 16.02 -9.88 -30.83
C LYS A 130 15.16 -9.94 -29.57
N SER A 131 14.09 -10.72 -29.67
CA SER A 131 13.10 -11.07 -28.63
C SER A 131 13.73 -11.54 -27.32
#